data_AF-A0A2R6E0K8-F1
#
_entry.id   AF-A0A2R6E0K8-F1
#
_cell.length_a   1.000
_cell.length_b   1.000
_cell.length_c   1.000
_cell.angle_alpha   90.00
_cell.angle_beta   90.00
_cell.angle_gamma   90.00
#
_symmetry.space_group_name_H-M   'P 1'
#
loop_
_entity.id
_entity.type
_entity.pdbx_description
1 polymer ?
#
loop_
_entity_poly.entity_id
_entity_poly.type
_entity_poly.pdbx_seq_one_letter_code
_entity_poly.pdbx_strand_id
1 'polypeptide(L)'
;MDPKILILGPPGAGKGTQSERLATEFDVEHVTTGDALRNNKDRDIGHLDLEYDTPGEYMDRGELVPDAVVDAMVEEALSGADGFVLDGYPRNDDQAAALEEMTDLDVVLYLSVPEAELVDRLTGRRVCDDCGANFHVEYSPPKADGVCDKCGGELIQREDDTEEVVRERLEVYHDDTEPVLERYADHDGYVEVDGDQAPDDVWQAVREAVRTNA
;
A
#
# COMPACT_ATOMS: atom_id res chain seq x y z
N MET A 1 -22.07 -0.35 -5.00
CA MET A 1 -21.24 -1.50 -5.40
C MET A 1 -20.12 -1.46 -4.41
N ASP A 2 -19.83 -2.58 -3.77
CA ASP A 2 -18.87 -2.65 -2.68
C ASP A 2 -17.68 -3.46 -3.21
N PRO A 3 -16.84 -2.88 -4.10
CA PRO A 3 -15.82 -3.63 -4.83
C PRO A 3 -14.71 -4.10 -3.89
N LYS A 4 -14.17 -5.28 -4.18
CA LYS A 4 -12.97 -5.83 -3.55
C LYS A 4 -11.78 -5.63 -4.46
N ILE A 5 -10.98 -4.63 -4.16
CA ILE A 5 -9.92 -4.12 -5.03
C ILE A 5 -8.56 -4.44 -4.40
N LEU A 6 -7.68 -5.05 -5.18
CA LEU A 6 -6.26 -5.15 -4.86
C LEU A 6 -5.48 -4.10 -5.66
N ILE A 7 -4.58 -3.36 -5.02
CA ILE A 7 -3.68 -2.42 -5.70
C ILE A 7 -2.22 -2.82 -5.51
N LEU A 8 -1.57 -3.15 -6.63
CA LEU A 8 -0.18 -3.55 -6.74
C LEU A 8 0.63 -2.46 -7.43
N GLY A 9 1.95 -2.50 -7.22
CA GLY A 9 2.89 -1.55 -7.80
C GLY A 9 4.09 -1.33 -6.89
N PRO A 10 5.21 -0.83 -7.43
CA PRO A 10 6.41 -0.60 -6.64
C PRO A 10 6.24 0.52 -5.59
N PRO A 11 7.12 0.61 -4.58
CA PRO A 11 7.22 1.77 -3.71
C PRO A 11 7.36 3.06 -4.55
N GLY A 12 6.59 4.11 -4.23
CA GLY A 12 6.63 5.36 -5.00
C GLY A 12 5.67 5.44 -6.19
N ALA A 13 4.99 4.34 -6.56
CA ALA A 13 4.05 4.32 -7.68
C ALA A 13 2.76 5.13 -7.46
N GLY A 14 2.52 5.62 -6.24
CA GLY A 14 1.31 6.39 -5.91
C GLY A 14 0.12 5.57 -5.39
N LYS A 15 0.33 4.29 -5.05
CA LYS A 15 -0.70 3.38 -4.53
C LYS A 15 -1.59 4.03 -3.46
N GLY A 16 -1.03 4.41 -2.31
CA GLY A 16 -1.80 5.00 -1.22
C GLY A 16 -2.64 6.23 -1.60
N THR A 17 -2.16 7.07 -2.51
CA THR A 17 -2.96 8.20 -3.03
C THR A 17 -4.19 7.72 -3.80
N GLN A 18 -4.04 6.69 -4.63
CA GLN A 18 -5.16 6.11 -5.38
C GLN A 18 -6.05 5.26 -4.48
N SER A 19 -5.50 4.52 -3.52
CA SER A 19 -6.25 3.71 -2.55
C SER A 19 -7.20 4.56 -1.71
N GLU A 20 -6.72 5.69 -1.17
CA GLU A 20 -7.55 6.64 -0.42
C GLU A 20 -8.69 7.22 -1.27
N ARG A 21 -8.40 7.54 -2.55
CA ARG A 21 -9.41 8.06 -3.48
C ARG A 21 -10.45 7.00 -3.85
N LEU A 22 -10.03 5.76 -4.08
CA LEU A 22 -10.91 4.62 -4.37
C LEU A 22 -11.83 4.34 -3.19
N ALA A 23 -11.28 4.19 -1.99
CA ALA A 23 -12.06 3.94 -0.77
C ALA A 23 -13.13 5.02 -0.55
N THR A 24 -12.76 6.29 -0.78
CA THR A 24 -13.71 7.42 -0.67
C THR A 24 -14.79 7.42 -1.77
N GLU A 25 -14.42 7.15 -3.03
CA GLU A 25 -15.37 7.16 -4.16
C GLU A 25 -16.39 6.03 -4.09
N PHE A 26 -15.97 4.84 -3.64
CA PHE A 26 -16.81 3.65 -3.57
C PHE A 26 -17.39 3.38 -2.19
N ASP A 27 -17.07 4.21 -1.19
CA ASP A 27 -17.54 4.08 0.21
C ASP A 27 -17.18 2.69 0.82
N VAL A 28 -15.95 2.24 0.56
CA VAL A 28 -15.41 0.95 1.03
C VAL A 28 -14.20 1.16 1.95
N GLU A 29 -13.82 0.11 2.68
CA GLU A 29 -12.70 0.18 3.62
C GLU A 29 -11.35 0.27 2.91
N HIS A 30 -10.45 1.14 3.39
CA HIS A 30 -9.06 1.15 2.95
C HIS A 30 -8.24 0.29 3.92
N VAL A 31 -7.80 -0.87 3.45
CA VAL A 31 -7.09 -1.86 4.26
C VAL A 31 -5.61 -1.82 3.90
N THR A 32 -4.77 -1.48 4.88
CA THR A 32 -3.30 -1.56 4.75
C THR A 32 -2.73 -2.52 5.78
N THR A 33 -1.63 -3.20 5.47
CA THR A 33 -0.93 -4.08 6.44
C THR A 33 -0.52 -3.31 7.69
N GLY A 34 -0.08 -2.07 7.55
CA GLY A 34 0.29 -1.21 8.67
C GLY A 34 -0.89 -0.92 9.60
N ASP A 35 -2.07 -0.61 9.06
CA ASP A 35 -3.27 -0.36 9.87
C ASP A 35 -3.84 -1.66 10.44
N ALA A 36 -3.86 -2.75 9.68
CA ALA A 36 -4.26 -4.07 10.16
C ALA A 36 -3.44 -4.48 11.39
N LEU A 37 -2.11 -4.33 11.33
CA LEU A 37 -1.22 -4.59 12.46
C LEU A 37 -1.46 -3.63 13.63
N ARG A 38 -1.55 -2.32 13.39
CA ARG A 38 -1.76 -1.32 14.45
C ARG A 38 -3.10 -1.49 15.18
N ASN A 39 -4.17 -1.76 14.43
CA ASN A 39 -5.52 -1.93 14.97
C ASN A 39 -5.66 -3.22 15.77
N ASN A 40 -4.85 -4.24 15.45
CA ASN A 40 -4.85 -5.54 16.11
C ASN A 40 -3.60 -5.79 16.96
N LYS A 41 -2.87 -4.74 17.36
CA LYS A 41 -1.59 -4.88 18.06
C LYS A 41 -1.65 -5.72 19.35
N ASP A 42 -2.79 -5.72 20.04
CA ASP A 42 -3.01 -6.44 21.30
C ASP A 42 -3.75 -7.77 21.08
N ARG A 43 -3.94 -8.21 19.83
CA ARG A 43 -4.66 -9.44 19.49
C ARG A 43 -3.82 -10.66 19.85
N ASP A 44 -4.45 -11.64 20.48
CA ASP A 44 -3.84 -12.93 20.82
C ASP A 44 -3.57 -13.76 19.55
N ILE A 45 -2.30 -14.00 19.27
CA ILE A 45 -1.78 -14.82 18.18
C ILE A 45 -1.04 -16.06 18.70
N GLY A 46 -1.16 -16.41 19.99
CA GLY A 46 -0.42 -17.54 20.59
C GLY A 46 -0.71 -18.90 19.94
N HIS A 47 -1.82 -19.02 19.21
CA HIS A 47 -2.15 -20.20 18.41
C HIS A 47 -1.24 -20.41 17.18
N LEU A 48 -0.45 -19.40 16.79
CA LEU A 48 0.53 -19.49 15.70
C LEU A 48 1.88 -20.09 16.15
N ASP A 49 2.05 -20.39 17.45
CA ASP A 49 3.27 -20.99 18.03
C ASP A 49 4.56 -20.19 17.70
N LEU A 50 4.48 -18.85 17.76
CA LEU A 50 5.58 -17.92 17.47
C LEU A 50 6.31 -17.43 18.73
N GLU A 51 7.30 -16.54 18.56
CA GLU A 51 8.10 -15.99 19.67
C GLU A 51 7.28 -15.09 20.61
N TYR A 52 6.31 -14.36 20.06
CA TYR A 52 5.44 -13.45 20.82
C TYR A 52 3.96 -13.79 20.62
N ASP A 53 3.16 -13.46 21.63
CA ASP A 53 1.73 -13.75 21.67
C ASP A 53 0.87 -12.63 21.07
N THR A 54 1.48 -11.49 20.69
CA THR A 54 0.79 -10.35 20.08
C THR A 54 1.61 -9.70 18.95
N PRO A 55 0.98 -9.12 17.91
CA PRO A 55 1.68 -8.36 16.88
C PRO A 55 2.43 -7.14 17.45
N GLY A 56 1.87 -6.51 18.48
CA GLY A 56 2.43 -5.33 19.14
C GLY A 56 3.82 -5.58 19.73
N GLU A 57 4.11 -6.79 20.20
CA GLU A 57 5.42 -7.14 20.76
C GLU A 57 6.54 -7.10 19.70
N TYR A 58 6.27 -7.55 18.47
CA TYR A 58 7.20 -7.40 17.34
C TYR A 58 7.42 -5.92 17.03
N MET A 59 6.33 -5.15 16.94
CA MET A 59 6.36 -3.73 16.56
C MET A 59 7.11 -2.87 17.60
N ASP A 60 6.85 -3.07 18.89
CA ASP A 60 7.47 -2.33 19.99
C ASP A 60 9.00 -2.55 20.05
N ARG A 61 9.48 -3.68 19.52
CA ARG A 61 10.89 -4.04 19.44
C ARG A 61 11.56 -3.65 18.13
N GLY A 62 10.78 -3.17 17.16
CA GLY A 62 11.26 -2.91 15.80
C GLY A 62 11.66 -4.19 15.05
N GLU A 63 11.09 -5.33 15.44
CA GLU A 63 11.31 -6.61 14.79
C GLU A 63 10.35 -6.77 13.60
N LEU A 64 10.80 -7.49 12.57
CA LEU A 64 9.94 -7.80 11.44
C LEU A 64 8.80 -8.72 11.90
N VAL A 65 7.57 -8.33 11.59
CA VAL A 65 6.39 -9.13 11.90
C VAL A 65 6.36 -10.34 10.94
N PRO A 66 6.25 -11.58 11.43
CA PRO A 66 6.20 -12.77 10.58
C PRO A 66 4.98 -12.79 9.65
N ASP A 67 5.13 -13.37 8.46
CA ASP A 67 4.06 -13.44 7.46
C ASP A 67 2.77 -14.04 8.00
N ALA A 68 2.84 -15.16 8.74
CA ALA A 68 1.64 -15.77 9.34
C ALA A 68 0.86 -14.81 10.27
N VAL A 69 1.54 -13.87 10.92
CA VAL A 69 0.89 -12.83 11.73
C VAL A 69 0.26 -11.77 10.82
N VAL A 70 0.97 -11.32 9.80
CA VAL A 70 0.46 -10.36 8.81
C VAL A 70 -0.79 -10.92 8.13
N ASP A 71 -0.74 -12.17 7.67
CA ASP A 71 -1.83 -12.90 7.03
C ASP A 71 -3.06 -12.93 7.94
N ALA A 72 -2.89 -13.34 9.20
CA ALA A 72 -3.98 -13.39 10.17
C ALA A 72 -4.58 -12.01 10.46
N MET A 73 -3.77 -10.94 10.47
CA MET A 73 -4.27 -9.58 10.70
C MET A 73 -4.99 -9.02 9.48
N VAL A 74 -4.53 -9.35 8.27
CA VAL A 74 -5.20 -8.99 7.03
C VAL A 74 -6.52 -9.76 6.91
N GLU A 75 -6.53 -11.07 7.15
CA GLU A 75 -7.75 -11.88 7.16
C GLU A 75 -8.80 -11.31 8.12
N GLU A 76 -8.40 -10.95 9.35
CA GLU A 76 -9.30 -10.31 10.31
C GLU A 76 -9.84 -8.96 9.80
N ALA A 77 -9.01 -8.16 9.13
CA ALA A 77 -9.41 -6.86 8.58
C ALA A 77 -10.37 -7.00 7.38
N LEU A 78 -10.24 -8.07 6.60
CA LEU A 78 -11.13 -8.36 5.48
C LEU A 78 -12.40 -9.10 5.92
N SER A 79 -12.37 -9.77 7.07
CA SER A 79 -13.48 -10.56 7.61
C SER A 79 -14.68 -9.68 7.93
N GLY A 80 -15.75 -9.85 7.14
CA GLY A 80 -16.99 -9.10 7.30
C GLY A 80 -17.03 -7.75 6.57
N ALA A 81 -15.98 -7.40 5.82
CA ALA A 81 -16.03 -6.26 4.90
C ALA A 81 -16.80 -6.66 3.62
N ASP A 82 -17.84 -5.89 3.29
CA ASP A 82 -18.61 -6.10 2.05
C ASP A 82 -17.79 -5.68 0.82
N GLY A 83 -16.87 -4.72 0.97
CA GLY A 83 -15.93 -4.26 -0.05
C GLY A 83 -14.72 -3.56 0.58
N PHE A 84 -13.61 -3.50 -0.15
CA PHE A 84 -12.36 -2.93 0.35
C PHE A 84 -11.41 -2.52 -0.78
N VAL A 85 -10.42 -1.69 -0.44
CA VAL A 85 -9.20 -1.48 -1.21
C VAL A 85 -8.02 -1.98 -0.37
N LEU A 86 -7.36 -3.04 -0.83
CA LEU A 86 -6.21 -3.65 -0.18
C LEU A 86 -4.92 -3.09 -0.78
N ASP A 87 -4.13 -2.39 0.05
CA ASP A 87 -2.87 -1.74 -0.32
C ASP A 87 -1.70 -2.24 0.55
N GLY A 88 -0.63 -2.67 -0.10
CA GLY A 88 0.60 -3.09 0.56
C GLY A 88 0.59 -4.52 1.10
N TYR A 89 -0.37 -5.33 0.65
CA TYR A 89 -0.45 -6.79 0.74
C TYR A 89 -1.06 -7.32 -0.56
N PRO A 90 -0.62 -8.47 -1.09
CA PRO A 90 0.51 -9.28 -0.64
C PRO A 90 1.85 -8.70 -1.10
N ARG A 91 2.94 -9.07 -0.43
CA ARG A 91 4.32 -8.64 -0.72
C ARG A 91 5.24 -9.77 -1.19
N ASN A 92 4.77 -11.01 -1.12
CA ASN A 92 5.48 -12.18 -1.60
C ASN A 92 4.50 -13.27 -2.03
N ASP A 93 5.06 -14.36 -2.55
CA ASP A 93 4.37 -15.54 -3.07
C ASP A 93 3.43 -16.21 -2.04
N ASP A 94 3.91 -16.35 -0.80
CA ASP A 94 3.20 -17.02 0.29
C ASP A 94 1.99 -16.19 0.74
N GLN A 95 2.16 -14.88 0.91
CA GLN A 95 1.08 -13.94 1.20
C GLN A 95 0.03 -13.90 0.08
N ALA A 96 0.46 -14.02 -1.18
CA ALA A 96 -0.46 -14.05 -2.31
C ALA A 96 -1.32 -15.31 -2.31
N ALA A 97 -0.73 -16.47 -2.03
CA ALA A 97 -1.46 -17.71 -1.85
C ALA A 97 -2.44 -17.62 -0.66
N ALA A 98 -2.03 -17.00 0.44
CA ALA A 98 -2.90 -16.78 1.59
C ALA A 98 -4.10 -15.87 1.24
N LEU A 99 -3.87 -14.77 0.48
CA LEU A 99 -4.95 -13.87 0.04
C LEU A 99 -6.03 -14.59 -0.77
N GLU A 100 -5.61 -15.48 -1.69
CA GLU A 100 -6.52 -16.27 -2.54
C GLU A 100 -7.43 -17.19 -1.72
N GLU A 101 -7.01 -17.62 -0.52
CA GLU A 101 -7.86 -18.38 0.39
C GLU A 101 -8.79 -17.50 1.24
N MET A 102 -8.43 -16.24 1.48
CA MET A 102 -9.18 -15.29 2.32
C MET A 102 -10.38 -14.67 1.60
N THR A 103 -10.22 -14.31 0.32
CA THR A 103 -11.25 -13.57 -0.43
C THR A 103 -11.09 -13.69 -1.94
N ASP A 104 -12.21 -13.61 -2.65
CA ASP A 104 -12.22 -13.27 -4.07
C ASP A 104 -11.97 -11.77 -4.27
N LEU A 105 -11.41 -11.41 -5.42
CA LEU A 105 -11.15 -10.03 -5.84
C LEU A 105 -12.01 -9.71 -7.07
N ASP A 106 -12.57 -8.52 -7.13
CA ASP A 106 -13.29 -8.04 -8.33
C ASP A 106 -12.30 -7.39 -9.30
N VAL A 107 -11.33 -6.63 -8.77
CA VAL A 107 -10.39 -5.84 -9.57
C VAL A 107 -8.98 -5.94 -8.99
N VAL A 108 -8.00 -6.21 -9.85
CA VAL A 108 -6.58 -6.15 -9.51
C VAL A 108 -5.92 -5.05 -10.33
N LEU A 109 -5.57 -3.95 -9.67
CA LEU A 109 -4.91 -2.82 -10.30
C LEU A 109 -3.40 -2.94 -10.15
N TYR A 110 -2.66 -2.74 -11.23
CA TYR A 110 -1.21 -2.59 -11.18
C TYR A 110 -0.81 -1.18 -11.64
N LEU A 111 -0.16 -0.41 -10.77
CA LEU A 111 0.40 0.90 -11.12
C LEU A 111 1.84 0.73 -11.62
N SER A 112 2.02 0.82 -12.94
CA SER A 112 3.30 0.68 -13.63
C SER A 112 3.99 2.05 -13.72
N VAL A 113 5.23 2.15 -13.23
CA VAL A 113 6.02 3.39 -13.26
C VAL A 113 7.49 3.04 -13.52
N PRO A 114 8.20 3.76 -14.41
CA PRO A 114 9.63 3.54 -14.63
C PRO A 114 10.46 3.71 -13.35
N GLU A 115 11.46 2.86 -13.15
CA GLU A 115 12.31 2.88 -11.95
C GLU A 115 12.96 4.25 -11.68
N ALA A 116 13.44 4.92 -12.73
CA ALA A 116 14.03 6.26 -12.59
C ALA A 116 13.05 7.27 -11.98
N GLU A 117 11.79 7.23 -12.41
CA GLU A 117 10.73 8.09 -11.87
C GLU A 117 10.37 7.70 -10.43
N LEU A 118 10.43 6.41 -10.09
CA LEU A 118 10.21 5.95 -8.71
C LEU A 118 11.29 6.47 -7.76
N VAL A 119 12.56 6.44 -8.18
CA VAL A 119 13.68 6.99 -7.42
C VAL A 119 13.48 8.48 -7.19
N ASP A 120 13.15 9.23 -8.23
CA ASP A 120 12.91 10.68 -8.14
C ASP A 120 11.72 10.99 -7.23
N ARG A 121 10.62 10.24 -7.36
CA ARG A 121 9.41 10.39 -6.52
C ARG A 121 9.68 10.12 -5.04
N LEU A 122 10.43 9.07 -4.73
CA LEU A 122 10.70 8.68 -3.34
C LEU A 122 11.69 9.65 -2.70
N THR A 123 12.78 10.01 -3.39
CA THR A 123 13.78 10.95 -2.86
C THR A 123 13.24 12.38 -2.75
N GLY A 124 12.28 12.75 -3.60
CA GLY A 124 11.58 14.03 -3.54
C GLY A 124 10.44 14.09 -2.52
N ARG A 125 10.06 12.98 -1.89
CA ARG A 125 8.95 12.93 -0.93
C ARG A 125 9.25 13.71 0.35
N ARG A 126 8.25 14.45 0.84
CA ARG A 126 8.27 15.11 2.14
C ARG A 126 7.04 14.72 2.93
N VAL A 127 7.18 14.53 4.23
CA VAL A 127 6.10 14.13 5.12
C VAL A 127 6.04 15.07 6.29
N CYS A 128 4.83 15.47 6.66
CA CYS A 128 4.63 16.27 7.86
C CYS A 128 4.80 15.41 9.10
N ASP A 129 5.71 15.79 10.00
CA ASP A 129 5.97 15.06 11.25
C ASP A 129 4.76 15.08 12.21
N ASP A 130 3.95 16.15 12.14
CA ASP A 130 2.80 16.31 13.03
C ASP A 130 1.53 15.56 12.56
N CYS A 131 1.27 15.53 11.24
CA CYS A 131 -0.01 15.04 10.71
C CYS A 131 0.12 13.96 9.63
N GLY A 132 1.33 13.57 9.26
CA GLY A 132 1.59 12.51 8.28
C GLY A 132 1.26 12.89 6.83
N ALA A 133 0.86 14.13 6.55
CA ALA A 133 0.55 14.57 5.19
C ALA A 133 1.76 14.46 4.26
N ASN A 134 1.57 13.83 3.10
CA ASN A 134 2.60 13.67 2.08
C ASN A 134 2.63 14.87 1.12
N PHE A 135 3.83 15.28 0.76
CA PHE A 135 4.18 16.31 -0.22
C PHE A 135 5.31 15.80 -1.10
N HIS A 136 5.58 16.52 -2.19
CA HIS A 136 6.71 16.23 -3.07
C HIS A 136 7.35 17.54 -3.53
N VAL A 137 8.69 17.62 -3.55
CA VAL A 137 9.42 18.86 -3.88
C VAL A 137 9.07 19.44 -5.26
N GLU A 138 8.69 18.59 -6.22
CA GLU A 138 8.31 18.98 -7.59
C GLU A 138 6.81 18.84 -7.89
N TYR A 139 6.25 17.63 -7.74
CA TYR A 139 4.88 17.31 -8.16
C TYR A 139 3.77 17.83 -7.25
N SER A 140 4.05 18.02 -5.96
CA SER A 140 3.08 18.52 -4.98
C SER A 140 3.81 19.33 -3.90
N PRO A 141 4.43 20.45 -4.28
CA PRO A 141 5.23 21.24 -3.36
C PRO A 141 4.32 21.93 -2.33
N PRO A 142 4.79 22.07 -1.08
CA PRO A 142 4.07 22.90 -0.11
C PRO A 142 4.04 24.36 -0.58
N LYS A 143 3.03 25.12 -0.15
CA LYS A 143 2.96 26.56 -0.49
C LYS A 143 4.12 27.36 0.12
N ALA A 144 4.62 26.91 1.26
CA ALA A 144 5.81 27.45 1.92
C ALA A 144 6.82 26.33 2.18
N ASP A 145 8.08 26.59 1.84
CA ASP A 145 9.15 25.60 1.97
C ASP A 145 9.28 25.09 3.42
N GLY A 146 9.33 23.77 3.57
CA GLY A 146 9.40 23.10 4.87
C GLY A 146 8.13 23.16 5.74
N VAL A 147 7.02 23.74 5.26
CA VAL A 147 5.79 23.95 6.07
C VAL A 147 4.60 23.20 5.49
N CYS A 148 3.95 22.40 6.32
CA CYS A 148 2.76 21.65 5.95
C CYS A 148 1.56 22.55 5.68
N ASP A 149 0.99 22.48 4.48
CA ASP A 149 -0.20 23.24 4.10
C ASP A 149 -1.47 22.86 4.88
N LYS A 150 -1.50 21.68 5.53
CA LYS A 150 -2.67 21.18 6.26
C LYS A 150 -2.70 21.63 7.73
N CYS A 151 -1.57 21.60 8.43
CA CYS A 151 -1.51 21.89 9.86
C CYS A 151 -0.47 22.94 10.28
N GLY A 152 0.41 23.37 9.36
CA GLY A 152 1.52 24.29 9.66
C GLY A 152 2.75 23.62 10.29
N GLY A 153 2.75 22.30 10.43
CA GLY A 153 3.88 21.51 10.96
C GLY A 153 5.10 21.46 10.03
N GLU A 154 6.21 20.94 10.54
CA GLU A 154 7.45 20.77 9.77
C GLU A 154 7.33 19.63 8.77
N LEU A 155 7.87 19.84 7.57
CA LEU A 155 8.01 18.81 6.53
C LEU A 155 9.42 18.24 6.54
N ILE A 156 9.53 16.93 6.75
CA ILE A 156 10.79 16.19 6.78
C ILE A 156 10.87 15.22 5.61
N GLN A 157 12.08 14.84 5.23
CA GLN A 157 12.31 13.66 4.40
C GLN A 157 12.39 12.45 5.32
N ARG A 158 11.77 11.33 4.94
CA ARG A 158 11.86 10.11 5.75
C ARG A 158 13.25 9.50 5.65
N GLU A 159 13.65 8.73 6.67
CA GLU A 159 14.92 8.03 6.69
C GLU A 159 15.05 7.01 5.53
N ASP A 160 13.91 6.42 5.11
CA ASP A 160 13.81 5.44 4.02
C ASP A 160 13.71 6.06 2.61
N ASP A 161 13.80 7.40 2.50
CA ASP A 161 13.70 8.15 1.24
C ASP A 161 15.07 8.63 0.73
N THR A 162 16.18 8.08 1.23
CA THR A 162 17.52 8.29 0.64
C THR A 162 17.68 7.43 -0.61
N GLU A 163 18.45 7.88 -1.60
CA GLU A 163 18.62 7.15 -2.87
C GLU A 163 19.13 5.72 -2.67
N GLU A 164 20.04 5.51 -1.72
CA GLU A 164 20.57 4.18 -1.38
C GLU A 164 19.46 3.24 -0.86
N VAL A 165 18.70 3.68 0.15
CA VAL A 165 17.61 2.89 0.72
C VAL A 165 16.47 2.69 -0.27
N VAL A 166 16.20 3.69 -1.11
CA VAL A 166 15.17 3.60 -2.16
C VAL A 166 15.52 2.50 -3.17
N ARG A 167 16.78 2.42 -3.61
CA ARG A 167 17.21 1.34 -4.51
C ARG A 167 17.09 -0.03 -3.86
N GLU A 168 17.54 -0.18 -2.62
CA GLU A 168 17.39 -1.44 -1.87
C GLU A 168 15.92 -1.88 -1.79
N ARG A 169 15.00 -0.93 -1.55
CA ARG A 169 13.56 -1.23 -1.51
C ARG A 169 12.99 -1.62 -2.87
N LEU A 170 13.51 -1.06 -3.95
CA LEU A 170 13.11 -1.43 -5.31
C LEU A 170 13.65 -2.81 -5.67
N GLU A 171 14.90 -3.12 -5.30
CA GLU A 171 15.47 -4.47 -5.44
C GLU A 171 14.64 -5.51 -4.70
N VAL A 172 14.30 -5.28 -3.42
CA VAL A 172 13.41 -6.17 -2.65
C VAL A 172 12.04 -6.32 -3.32
N TYR A 173 11.49 -5.22 -3.85
CA TYR A 173 10.22 -5.29 -4.59
C TYR A 173 10.34 -6.19 -5.83
N HIS A 174 11.41 -6.07 -6.62
CA HIS A 174 11.61 -6.88 -7.82
C HIS A 174 11.82 -8.35 -7.50
N ASP A 175 12.56 -8.66 -6.43
CA ASP A 175 12.87 -10.04 -6.05
C ASP A 175 11.67 -10.75 -5.41
N ASP A 176 10.94 -10.07 -4.52
CA ASP A 176 9.92 -10.71 -3.68
C ASP A 176 8.49 -10.38 -4.12
N THR A 177 8.20 -9.14 -4.52
CA THR A 177 6.82 -8.66 -4.76
C THR A 177 6.42 -8.66 -6.23
N GLU A 178 7.32 -8.37 -7.15
CA GLU A 178 7.02 -8.37 -8.59
C GLU A 178 6.54 -9.74 -9.10
N PRO A 179 7.08 -10.90 -8.64
CA PRO A 179 6.58 -12.22 -9.04
C PRO A 179 5.11 -12.46 -8.69
N VAL A 180 4.57 -11.75 -7.68
CA VAL A 180 3.15 -11.80 -7.33
C VAL A 180 2.27 -11.33 -8.49
N LEU A 181 2.75 -10.40 -9.32
CA LEU A 181 2.00 -9.92 -10.49
C LEU A 181 1.66 -11.08 -11.44
N GLU A 182 2.54 -12.08 -11.55
CA GLU A 182 2.33 -13.24 -12.42
C GLU A 182 1.10 -14.06 -11.99
N ARG A 183 0.76 -14.11 -10.70
CA ARG A 183 -0.46 -14.80 -10.21
C ARG A 183 -1.73 -14.13 -10.69
N TYR A 184 -1.73 -12.80 -10.70
CA TYR A 184 -2.93 -12.03 -11.01
C TYR A 184 -3.00 -11.62 -12.48
N ALA A 185 -1.98 -11.86 -13.29
CA ALA A 185 -1.93 -11.45 -14.70
C ALA A 185 -3.08 -12.02 -15.54
N ASP A 186 -3.56 -13.23 -15.20
CA ASP A 186 -4.69 -13.90 -15.87
C ASP A 186 -6.04 -13.66 -15.16
N HIS A 187 -6.08 -12.85 -14.10
CA HIS A 187 -7.32 -12.53 -13.39
C HIS A 187 -8.24 -11.70 -14.29
N ASP A 188 -9.54 -12.04 -14.36
CA ASP A 188 -10.50 -11.37 -15.27
C ASP A 188 -10.60 -9.85 -15.03
N GLY A 189 -10.40 -9.42 -13.78
CA GLY A 189 -10.39 -8.01 -13.36
C GLY A 189 -9.00 -7.36 -13.32
N TYR A 190 -7.95 -7.96 -13.88
CA TYR A 190 -6.61 -7.38 -13.91
C TYR A 190 -6.53 -6.19 -14.86
N VAL A 191 -6.01 -5.06 -14.37
CA VAL A 191 -5.79 -3.85 -15.17
C VAL A 191 -4.46 -3.20 -14.79
N GLU A 192 -3.55 -3.15 -15.76
CA GLU A 192 -2.35 -2.31 -15.68
C GLU A 192 -2.70 -0.85 -16.02
N VAL A 193 -2.28 0.06 -15.15
CA VAL A 193 -2.44 1.50 -15.29
C VAL A 193 -1.07 2.15 -15.30
N ASP A 194 -0.84 3.00 -16.31
CA ASP A 194 0.32 3.87 -16.38
C ASP A 194 0.28 4.89 -15.22
N GLY A 195 1.12 4.68 -14.22
CA GLY A 195 1.29 5.55 -13.06
C GLY A 195 2.24 6.70 -13.31
N ASP A 196 2.84 6.79 -14.51
CA ASP A 196 3.74 7.88 -14.91
C ASP A 196 3.02 9.08 -15.53
N GLN A 197 1.89 9.44 -14.91
CA GLN A 197 1.07 10.57 -15.32
C GLN A 197 0.75 11.48 -14.13
N ALA A 198 0.11 12.61 -14.40
CA ALA A 198 -0.36 13.48 -13.33
C ALA A 198 -1.33 12.71 -12.41
N PRO A 199 -1.33 12.97 -11.09
CA PRO A 199 -2.14 12.20 -10.13
C PRO A 199 -3.63 12.12 -10.47
N ASP A 200 -4.18 13.17 -11.09
CA ASP A 200 -5.58 13.23 -11.50
C ASP A 200 -5.87 12.41 -12.77
N ASP A 201 -4.90 12.27 -13.69
CA ASP A 201 -5.02 11.43 -14.87
C ASP A 201 -4.96 9.95 -14.49
N VAL A 202 -3.99 9.57 -13.63
CA VAL A 202 -3.91 8.22 -13.03
C VAL A 202 -5.21 7.88 -12.30
N TRP A 203 -5.77 8.84 -11.56
CA TRP A 203 -7.05 8.67 -10.87
C TRP A 203 -8.21 8.38 -11.82
N GLN A 204 -8.33 9.10 -12.95
CA GLN A 204 -9.39 8.81 -13.92
C GLN A 204 -9.25 7.39 -14.48
N ALA A 205 -8.03 6.97 -14.81
CA ALA A 205 -7.77 5.62 -15.34
C ALA A 205 -8.14 4.53 -14.32
N VAL A 206 -7.67 4.66 -13.07
CA VAL A 206 -7.97 3.74 -11.96
C VAL A 206 -9.48 3.66 -11.70
N ARG A 207 -10.16 4.82 -11.65
CA ARG A 207 -11.61 4.87 -11.41
C ARG A 207 -12.41 4.19 -12.52
N GLU A 208 -12.04 4.42 -13.77
CA GLU A 208 -12.69 3.80 -14.93
C GLU A 208 -12.47 2.28 -14.94
N ALA A 209 -11.26 1.82 -14.60
CA ALA A 209 -10.92 0.41 -14.47
C ALA A 209 -11.83 -0.29 -13.45
N VAL A 210 -12.03 0.31 -12.26
CA VAL A 210 -12.92 -0.27 -11.25
C VAL A 210 -14.37 -0.28 -11.73
N ARG A 211 -14.87 0.82 -12.29
CA ARG A 211 -16.27 0.89 -12.76
C ARG A 211 -16.63 -0.07 -13.88
N THR A 212 -15.66 -0.49 -14.66
CA THR A 212 -15.86 -1.39 -15.80
C THR A 212 -15.85 -2.86 -15.38
N ASN A 213 -15.13 -3.18 -14.31
CA ASN A 213 -14.85 -4.56 -13.92
C ASN A 213 -15.54 -5.00 -12.61
N ALA A 214 -16.03 -4.05 -11.79
CA ALA A 214 -16.79 -4.32 -10.55
C ALA A 214 -18.31 -4.38 -10.73
#